data_AF-A0A5K0Y499-F1
#
_entry.id   AF-A0A5K0Y499-F1
#
_cell.length_a   1.000
_cell.length_b   1.000
_cell.length_c   1.000
_cell.angle_alpha   90.00
_cell.angle_beta   90.00
_cell.angle_gamma   90.00
#
_symmetry.space_group_name_H-M   'P 1'
#
loop_
_entity.id
_entity.type
_entity.pdbx_description
1 polymer ?
#
loop_
_entity_poly.entity_id
_entity_poly.type
_entity_poly.pdbx_seq_one_letter_code
_entity_poly.pdbx_strand_id
1 'polypeptide(L)'
;AWRLWSEGNVCEFVDPILRSTSSTNEIERCMHIGLLCIQEDAATRPAMSTVVLMLGNNSLALPVPKAPAYSQLISSAAQSSPLLSSDLPIASSMP
;
A
#
# COMPACT_ATOMS: atom_id res chain seq x y z
N ALA A 1 0.63 -3.70 -2.12
CA ALA A 1 -0.42 -2.76 -2.56
C ALA A 1 0.20 -1.49 -3.17
N TRP A 2 0.73 -0.54 -2.38
CA TRP A 2 1.24 0.75 -2.89
C TRP A 2 2.24 0.62 -4.06
N ARG A 3 3.29 -0.20 -3.90
CA ARG A 3 4.31 -0.42 -4.93
C ARG A 3 3.71 -0.92 -6.25
N LEU A 4 2.93 -2.00 -6.18
CA LEU A 4 2.26 -2.60 -7.34
C LEU A 4 1.31 -1.60 -8.02
N TRP A 5 0.57 -0.80 -7.24
CA TRP A 5 -0.26 0.27 -7.78
C TRP A 5 0.55 1.35 -8.49
N SER A 6 1.65 1.82 -7.89
CA SER A 6 2.52 2.84 -8.48
C SER A 6 3.26 2.37 -9.74
N GLU A 7 3.47 1.06 -9.87
CA GLU A 7 4.07 0.42 -11.06
C GLU A 7 3.04 0.06 -12.13
N GLY A 8 1.75 0.31 -11.89
CA GLY A 8 0.65 -0.07 -12.79
C GLY A 8 0.36 -1.58 -12.81
N ASN A 9 0.95 -2.36 -11.92
CA ASN A 9 0.78 -3.81 -11.85
C ASN A 9 -0.33 -4.22 -10.85
N VAL A 10 -1.51 -3.62 -11.02
CA VAL A 10 -2.66 -3.79 -10.13
C VAL A 10 -3.17 -5.24 -10.16
N CYS A 11 -3.10 -5.89 -11.31
CA CYS A 11 -3.55 -7.27 -11.52
C CYS A 11 -2.78 -8.32 -10.71
N GLU A 12 -1.52 -8.06 -10.32
CA GLU A 12 -0.76 -9.01 -9.49
C GLU A 12 -1.18 -9.01 -8.02
N PHE A 13 -1.81 -7.93 -7.56
CA PHE A 13 -2.29 -7.83 -6.18
C PHE A 13 -3.64 -8.53 -5.97
N VAL A 14 -4.41 -8.69 -7.03
CA VAL A 14 -5.84 -9.02 -6.94
C VAL A 14 -6.02 -10.53 -6.91
N ASP A 15 -6.92 -10.97 -6.04
CA ASP A 15 -7.26 -12.39 -5.92
C ASP A 15 -7.64 -12.98 -7.31
N PRO A 16 -7.12 -14.16 -7.68
CA PRO A 16 -7.40 -14.78 -8.98
C PRO A 16 -8.89 -14.91 -9.32
N ILE A 17 -9.76 -15.09 -8.32
CA ILE A 17 -11.22 -15.17 -8.50
C ILE A 17 -11.77 -13.80 -8.90
N LEU A 18 -11.27 -12.73 -8.32
CA LEU A 18 -11.68 -11.36 -8.66
C LEU A 18 -11.14 -10.93 -10.03
N ARG A 19 -9.95 -11.43 -10.42
CA ARG A 19 -9.37 -11.18 -11.75
C ARG A 19 -10.20 -11.78 -12.89
N SER A 20 -10.91 -12.88 -12.64
CA SER A 20 -11.73 -13.55 -13.66
C SER A 20 -13.16 -13.01 -13.74
N THR A 21 -13.63 -12.33 -12.69
CA THR A 21 -15.02 -11.88 -12.54
C THR A 21 -15.22 -10.38 -12.72
N SER A 22 -14.16 -9.58 -12.57
CA SER A 22 -14.22 -8.12 -12.65
C SER A 22 -13.37 -7.59 -13.81
N SER A 23 -13.75 -6.44 -14.36
CA SER A 23 -12.92 -5.76 -15.36
C SER A 23 -11.66 -5.15 -14.72
N THR A 24 -10.58 -5.08 -15.48
CA THR A 24 -9.34 -4.43 -15.02
C THR A 24 -9.58 -2.99 -14.56
N ASN A 25 -10.47 -2.26 -15.25
CA ASN A 25 -10.78 -0.88 -14.89
C ASN A 25 -11.50 -0.77 -13.53
N GLU A 26 -12.44 -1.66 -13.23
CA GLU A 26 -13.11 -1.70 -11.92
C GLU A 26 -12.13 -2.06 -10.81
N ILE A 27 -11.21 -2.99 -11.08
CA ILE A 27 -10.17 -3.40 -10.14
C ILE A 27 -9.22 -2.24 -9.84
N GLU A 28 -8.71 -1.56 -10.86
CA GLU A 28 -7.84 -0.38 -10.75
C GLU A 28 -8.55 0.74 -9.98
N ARG A 29 -9.82 0.98 -10.31
CA ARG A 29 -10.64 2.00 -9.66
C ARG A 29 -10.88 1.69 -8.19
N CYS A 30 -11.25 0.45 -7.86
CA CYS A 30 -11.42 0.00 -6.48
C CYS A 30 -10.13 0.12 -5.68
N MET A 31 -8.98 -0.25 -6.26
CA MET A 31 -7.69 -0.08 -5.60
C MET A 31 -7.37 1.39 -5.35
N HIS A 32 -7.57 2.24 -6.36
CA HIS A 32 -7.35 3.68 -6.26
C HIS A 32 -8.19 4.33 -5.14
N ILE A 33 -9.48 4.00 -5.09
CA ILE A 33 -10.40 4.46 -4.04
C ILE A 33 -9.98 3.92 -2.67
N GLY A 34 -9.59 2.64 -2.59
CA GLY A 34 -9.06 2.04 -1.36
C GLY A 34 -7.84 2.79 -0.82
N LEU A 35 -6.93 3.22 -1.70
CA LEU A 35 -5.75 4.02 -1.33
C LEU A 35 -6.12 5.43 -0.85
N LEU A 36 -7.21 6.02 -1.34
CA LEU A 36 -7.73 7.30 -0.83
C LEU A 36 -8.35 7.16 0.57
N CYS A 37 -8.99 6.02 0.86
CA CYS A 37 -9.61 5.77 2.16
C CYS A 37 -8.60 5.59 3.30
N ILE A 38 -7.37 5.17 2.99
CA ILE A 38 -6.32 4.89 4.00
C ILE A 38 -5.23 5.97 4.07
N GLN A 39 -5.52 7.17 3.56
CA GLN A 39 -4.59 8.29 3.66
C GLN A 39 -4.27 8.61 5.13
N GLU A 40 -3.03 8.99 5.40
CA GLU A 40 -2.56 9.31 6.74
C GLU A 40 -3.34 10.49 7.33
N ASP A 41 -3.47 11.57 6.56
CA ASP A 41 -4.29 12.72 6.92
C ASP A 41 -5.79 12.40 6.78
N ALA A 42 -6.50 12.39 7.91
CA ALA A 42 -7.94 12.13 7.96
C ALA A 42 -8.75 13.15 7.13
N ALA A 43 -8.29 14.39 6.99
CA ALA A 43 -8.97 15.41 6.20
C ALA A 43 -8.94 15.12 4.70
N THR A 44 -8.02 14.26 4.24
CA THR A 44 -7.90 13.87 2.83
C THR A 44 -8.69 12.61 2.47
N ARG A 45 -9.26 11.93 3.47
CA ARG A 45 -10.06 10.71 3.23
C ARG A 45 -11.43 11.11 2.66
N PRO A 46 -11.91 10.44 1.60
CA PRO A 46 -13.22 10.72 1.04
C PRO A 46 -14.32 10.31 2.03
N ALA A 47 -15.39 11.09 2.08
CA ALA A 47 -16.61 10.70 2.78
C ALA A 47 -17.21 9.43 2.13
N MET A 48 -17.92 8.61 2.90
CA MET A 48 -18.53 7.38 2.37
C MET A 48 -19.53 7.64 1.23
N SER A 49 -20.26 8.75 1.27
CA SER A 49 -21.12 9.17 0.15
C SER A 49 -20.32 9.40 -1.13
N THR A 50 -19.16 10.05 -1.03
CA THR A 50 -18.23 10.25 -2.13
C THR A 50 -17.69 8.93 -2.64
N VAL A 51 -17.33 8.00 -1.76
CA VAL A 51 -16.86 6.65 -2.14
C VAL A 51 -17.90 5.91 -2.98
N VAL A 52 -19.17 5.94 -2.56
CA VAL A 52 -20.28 5.32 -3.32
C VAL A 52 -20.43 5.96 -4.71
N LEU A 53 -20.36 7.29 -4.79
CA LEU A 53 -20.39 8.00 -6.08
C LEU A 53 -19.19 7.65 -6.96
N MET A 54 -17.99 7.55 -6.37
CA MET A 54 -16.79 7.17 -7.09
C MET A 54 -16.91 5.75 -7.65
N LEU A 55 -17.40 4.79 -6.87
CA LEU A 55 -17.61 3.41 -7.32
C LEU A 55 -18.71 3.31 -8.40
N GLY A 56 -19.78 4.10 -8.28
CA GLY A 56 -20.91 4.07 -9.22
C GLY A 56 -20.68 4.80 -10.55
N ASN A 57 -19.60 5.59 -10.68
CA ASN A 57 -19.34 6.38 -11.89
C ASN A 57 -17.90 6.21 -12.38
N ASN A 58 -17.68 5.27 -13.30
CA ASN A 58 -16.35 4.96 -13.85
C ASN A 58 -15.69 6.12 -14.63
N SER A 59 -16.47 7.10 -15.09
CA SER A 59 -15.97 8.29 -15.79
C SER A 59 -15.57 9.43 -14.86
N LEU A 60 -15.85 9.32 -13.56
CA LEU A 60 -15.49 10.34 -12.59
C LEU A 60 -13.96 10.33 -12.37
N ALA A 61 -13.33 11.48 -12.61
CA ALA A 61 -11.93 11.71 -12.31
C ALA A 61 -11.68 11.65 -10.80
N LEU A 62 -10.67 10.89 -10.38
CA LEU A 62 -10.33 10.68 -8.98
C LEU A 62 -9.04 11.42 -8.62
N PRO A 63 -8.93 11.98 -7.41
CA PRO A 63 -7.68 12.58 -6.94
C PRO A 63 -6.60 11.51 -6.80
N VAL A 64 -5.34 11.88 -7.03
CA VAL A 64 -4.21 10.94 -6.92
C VAL A 64 -3.90 10.67 -5.44
N PRO A 65 -3.88 9.41 -4.97
CA PRO A 65 -3.52 9.09 -3.60
C PRO A 65 -2.05 9.42 -3.33
N LYS A 66 -1.73 9.80 -2.09
CA LYS A 66 -0.35 10.04 -1.66
C LYS A 66 0.30 8.75 -1.17
N ALA A 67 1.63 8.71 -1.26
CA ALA A 67 2.42 7.61 -0.77
C ALA A 67 2.24 7.43 0.75
N PRO A 68 2.01 6.20 1.24
CA PRO A 68 1.97 5.92 2.67
C PRO A 68 3.31 6.29 3.30
N ALA A 69 3.32 6.90 4.48
CA ALA A 69 4.56 7.26 5.19
C ALA A 69 5.54 6.09 5.31
N TYR A 70 5.04 4.88 5.54
CA TYR A 70 5.87 3.68 5.65
C TYR A 70 6.56 3.26 4.35
N SER A 71 6.02 3.63 3.18
CA SER A 71 6.62 3.27 1.89
C SER A 71 8.01 3.89 1.68
N GLN A 72 8.34 4.97 2.41
CA GLN A 72 9.66 5.61 2.37
C GLN A 72 10.72 4.82 3.18
N LEU A 73 10.31 4.10 4.23
CA LEU A 73 11.23 3.35 5.10
C LEU A 73 11.76 2.07 4.46
N ILE A 74 10.94 1.41 3.63
CA ILE A 74 11.33 0.18 2.93
C ILE A 74 12.37 0.49 1.84
N SER A 75 12.29 1.66 1.21
CA SER A 75 13.28 2.12 0.22
C SER A 75 14.65 2.39 0.84
N SER A 76 14.71 2.84 2.10
CA SER A 76 15.97 3.01 2.85
C SER A 76 16.54 1.71 3.41
N ALA A 77 15.70 0.71 3.71
CA ALA A 77 16.15 -0.60 4.20
C ALA A 77 16.79 -1.47 3.10
N ALA A 78 16.55 -1.16 1.82
CA ALA A 78 17.20 -1.83 0.70
C ALA A 78 18.68 -1.44 0.51
N GLN A 79 19.21 -0.48 1.29
CA GLN A 79 20.62 -0.05 1.22
C GLN A 79 21.46 -0.36 2.48
N SER A 80 20.91 -1.03 3.49
CA SER A 80 21.69 -1.46 4.65
C SER A 80 21.90 -2.98 4.64
N SER A 81 23.04 -3.39 4.06
CA SER A 81 23.64 -4.72 4.28
C SER A 81 23.87 -5.00 5.78
N PRO A 82 23.99 -6.27 6.20
CA PRO A 82 23.73 -6.69 7.57
C PRO A 82 24.90 -6.34 8.49
N LEU A 83 24.66 -5.59 9.55
CA LEU A 83 25.58 -5.57 10.68
C LEU A 83 25.20 -6.72 11.61
N LEU A 84 25.65 -7.92 11.24
CA LEU A 84 25.99 -8.93 12.22
C LEU A 84 27.23 -8.41 12.97
N SER A 85 27.01 -7.69 14.07
CA SER A 85 28.05 -7.44 15.05
C SER A 85 27.93 -8.51 16.12
N SER A 86 28.60 -9.63 15.88
CA SER A 86 29.16 -10.45 16.95
C SER A 86 30.04 -9.54 17.80
N ASP A 87 29.70 -9.38 19.07
CA ASP A 87 30.60 -9.51 20.22
C ASP A 87 30.00 -8.79 21.44
N LEU A 88 29.83 -9.52 22.53
CA LEU A 88 30.36 -9.12 23.83
C LEU A 88 30.70 -10.39 24.64
N PRO A 89 31.77 -10.35 25.45
CA PRO A 89 32.50 -11.53 25.93
C PRO A 89 31.93 -12.18 27.19
N ILE A 90 32.39 -13.40 27.42
CA ILE A 90 32.21 -14.24 28.61
C ILE A 90 32.78 -13.59 29.88
N ALA A 91 31.99 -13.56 30.95
CA ALA A 91 32.35 -13.68 32.37
C ALA A 91 31.03 -13.56 33.19
N SER A 92 30.73 -14.26 34.28
CA SER A 92 31.49 -15.15 35.17
C SER A 92 30.50 -15.83 36.15
N SER A 93 30.87 -17.04 36.59
CA SER A 93 30.61 -17.64 37.91
C SER A 93 29.19 -18.03 38.36
N MET A 94 29.09 -19.32 38.75
CA MET A 94 28.12 -19.92 39.67
C MET A 94 28.03 -19.18 41.02
N PRO A 95 26.98 -19.45 41.81
CA PRO A 95 27.04 -20.57 42.75
C PRO A 95 25.99 -21.67 42.51
#